data_AF-A0A958L0D4-F1
#
_entry.id   AF-A0A958L0D4-F1
#
_cell.length_a   1.000
_cell.length_b   1.000
_cell.length_c   1.000
_cell.angle_alpha   90.00
_cell.angle_beta   90.00
_cell.angle_gamma   90.00
#
_symmetry.space_group_name_H-M   'P 1'
#
loop_
_entity.id
_entity.type
_entity.pdbx_description
1 polymer ?
#
loop_
_entity_poly.entity_id
_entity_poly.type
_entity_poly.pdbx_seq_one_letter_code
_entity_poly.pdbx_strand_id
1 'polypeptide(L)'
;MKRRHLVVLSTVTPLLLLPLFAYAAGGEGHEHHVSSIADLRFSLPPFVVFFGGLYLLLRKPFRSFWEKRSEEIREQIFAGEKKLELAQSKLDEVNRRKSGVDAEIAQLRSVIQRETSQEAETLIAQARERSARIREQASMSLSAEKQSQEALVRKELAEKVIEQAKSQLIAQTDEGADARYRNAAFSQIGSVLRR
;
A
#
# COMPACT_ATOMS: atom_id res chain seq x y z
N MET A 1 -37.00 31.63 -10.19
CA MET A 1 -37.09 32.88 -9.39
C MET A 1 -36.98 34.18 -10.20
N LYS A 2 -36.23 34.24 -11.31
CA LYS A 2 -35.98 35.50 -12.05
C LYS A 2 -37.24 36.23 -12.57
N ARG A 3 -38.26 35.52 -13.09
CA ARG A 3 -39.48 36.15 -13.67
C ARG A 3 -40.37 36.89 -12.66
N ARG A 4 -40.49 36.40 -11.42
CA ARG A 4 -41.34 37.04 -10.39
C ARG A 4 -40.70 38.32 -9.83
N HIS A 5 -39.39 38.32 -9.61
CA HIS A 5 -38.67 39.54 -9.21
C HIS A 5 -38.63 40.57 -10.35
N LEU A 6 -38.55 40.13 -11.61
CA LEU A 6 -38.62 41.02 -12.77
C LEU A 6 -40.01 41.68 -12.91
N VAL A 7 -41.09 40.95 -12.64
CA VAL A 7 -42.47 41.50 -12.67
C VAL A 7 -42.72 42.43 -11.48
N VAL A 8 -42.23 42.12 -10.28
CA VAL A 8 -42.33 43.03 -9.12
C VAL A 8 -41.50 44.30 -9.35
N LEU A 9 -40.27 44.19 -9.87
CA LEU A 9 -39.45 45.34 -10.20
C LEU A 9 -40.08 46.18 -11.33
N SER A 10 -40.64 45.52 -12.35
CA SER A 10 -41.33 46.18 -13.47
C SER A 10 -42.67 46.83 -13.09
N THR A 11 -43.32 46.41 -12.01
CA THR A 11 -44.59 47.01 -11.53
C THR A 11 -44.36 48.08 -10.47
N VAL A 12 -43.32 47.94 -9.64
CA VAL A 12 -42.95 48.93 -8.62
C VAL A 12 -42.29 50.17 -9.23
N THR A 13 -41.51 50.01 -10.32
CA THR A 13 -40.83 51.13 -11.00
C THR A 13 -41.79 52.18 -11.58
N PRO A 14 -42.84 51.83 -12.35
CA PRO A 14 -43.81 52.83 -12.83
C PRO A 14 -44.68 53.40 -11.71
N LEU A 15 -44.96 52.61 -10.65
CA LEU A 15 -45.71 53.09 -9.49
C LEU A 15 -44.94 54.20 -8.75
N LEU A 16 -43.62 54.07 -8.60
CA LEU A 16 -42.75 55.04 -7.95
C LEU A 16 -42.49 56.32 -8.78
N LEU A 17 -42.67 56.25 -10.11
CA LEU A 17 -42.47 57.36 -11.06
C LEU A 17 -43.74 58.20 -11.32
N LEU A 18 -44.92 57.67 -11.00
CA LEU A 18 -46.21 58.38 -11.11
C LEU A 18 -46.29 59.72 -10.35
N PRO A 19 -45.75 59.86 -9.11
CA PRO A 19 -45.71 61.14 -8.42
C PRO A 19 -44.82 62.18 -9.13
N LEU A 20 -43.75 61.72 -9.79
CA LEU A 20 -42.80 62.59 -10.51
C LEU A 20 -43.43 63.16 -11.79
N PHE A 21 -44.23 62.34 -12.51
CA PHE A 21 -45.01 62.79 -13.67
C PHE A 21 -46.20 63.68 -13.27
N ALA A 22 -46.85 63.40 -12.14
CA ALA A 22 -47.92 64.27 -11.60
C ALA A 22 -47.37 65.65 -11.19
N TYR A 23 -46.16 65.69 -10.63
CA TYR A 23 -45.47 66.95 -10.28
C TYR A 23 -45.03 67.75 -11.52
N ALA A 24 -44.68 67.08 -12.63
CA ALA A 24 -44.30 67.74 -13.88
C ALA A 24 -45.49 68.22 -14.73
N ALA A 25 -46.68 67.62 -14.56
CA ALA A 25 -47.90 68.01 -15.28
C ALA A 25 -48.76 69.06 -14.54
N GLY A 26 -48.53 69.27 -13.24
CA GLY A 26 -49.23 70.26 -12.41
C GLY A 26 -48.42 71.54 -12.21
N GLY A 27 -48.10 72.24 -13.30
CA GLY A 27 -47.39 73.52 -13.24
C GLY A 27 -48.33 74.72 -13.15
N GLU A 28 -49.02 74.94 -12.02
CA GLU A 28 -49.61 76.25 -11.69
C GLU A 28 -49.54 76.52 -10.17
N GLY A 29 -48.55 77.36 -9.81
CA GLY A 29 -48.44 78.24 -8.65
C GLY A 29 -48.78 77.73 -7.25
N HIS A 30 -47.78 77.58 -6.38
CA HIS A 30 -47.85 78.02 -4.97
C HIS A 30 -46.44 78.45 -4.51
N GLU A 31 -46.34 79.72 -4.13
CA GLU A 31 -45.15 80.37 -3.58
C GLU A 31 -44.73 79.77 -2.24
N HIS A 32 -43.47 80.04 -1.88
CA HIS A 32 -42.86 79.78 -0.58
C HIS A 32 -43.77 80.21 0.59
N HIS A 33 -44.52 79.28 1.18
CA HIS A 33 -45.08 79.43 2.52
C HIS A 33 -44.81 78.19 3.35
N VAL A 34 -44.26 78.42 4.54
CA VAL A 34 -44.15 77.44 5.62
C VAL A 34 -45.47 76.68 5.75
N SER A 35 -45.34 75.35 5.68
CA SER A 35 -46.41 74.36 5.67
C SER A 35 -47.49 74.66 6.72
N SER A 36 -48.61 75.21 6.26
CA SER A 36 -49.83 75.33 7.04
C SER A 36 -50.51 73.96 7.08
N ILE A 37 -51.05 73.57 8.24
CA ILE A 37 -51.73 72.27 8.43
C ILE A 37 -52.94 72.13 7.47
N ALA A 38 -53.45 73.26 6.96
CA ALA A 38 -54.51 73.30 5.97
C ALA A 38 -54.09 72.75 4.59
N ASP A 39 -52.83 72.92 4.17
CA ASP A 39 -52.33 72.43 2.87
C ASP A 39 -52.20 70.91 2.81
N LEU A 40 -52.06 70.26 3.97
CA LEU A 40 -52.07 68.80 4.04
C LEU A 40 -53.38 68.24 3.51
N ARG A 41 -54.53 68.91 3.69
CA ARG A 41 -55.83 68.38 3.22
C ARG A 41 -55.86 68.10 1.71
N PHE A 42 -55.18 68.92 0.91
CA PHE A 42 -55.14 68.77 -0.54
C PHE A 42 -53.93 67.93 -1.02
N SER A 43 -52.85 67.88 -0.25
CA SER A 43 -51.62 67.13 -0.59
C SER A 43 -51.59 65.68 -0.05
N LEU A 44 -52.34 65.36 1.00
CA LEU A 44 -52.37 64.03 1.64
C LEU A 44 -53.01 62.89 0.81
N PRO A 45 -54.07 63.11 0.01
CA PRO A 45 -54.74 62.00 -0.68
C PRO A 45 -53.83 61.22 -1.66
N PRO A 46 -53.01 61.86 -2.52
CA PRO A 46 -52.06 61.14 -3.37
C PRO A 46 -51.00 60.35 -2.56
N PHE A 47 -50.54 60.90 -1.44
CA PHE A 47 -49.59 60.22 -0.55
C PHE A 47 -50.21 58.96 0.08
N VAL A 48 -51.44 59.05 0.58
CA VAL A 48 -52.16 57.92 1.18
C VAL A 48 -52.49 56.85 0.14
N VAL A 49 -52.90 57.24 -1.07
CA VAL A 49 -53.17 56.28 -2.16
C VAL A 49 -51.89 55.60 -2.61
N PHE A 50 -50.78 56.33 -2.74
CA PHE A 50 -49.47 55.78 -3.10
C PHE A 50 -48.94 54.82 -2.03
N PHE A 51 -48.88 55.25 -0.77
CA PHE A 51 -48.42 54.39 0.33
C PHE A 51 -49.37 53.24 0.63
N GLY A 52 -50.68 53.43 0.46
CA GLY A 52 -51.69 52.37 0.60
C GLY A 52 -51.55 51.30 -0.48
N GLY A 53 -51.40 51.71 -1.75
CA GLY A 53 -51.15 50.79 -2.86
C GLY A 53 -49.82 50.05 -2.71
N LEU A 54 -48.76 50.77 -2.32
CA LEU A 54 -47.45 50.19 -2.05
C LEU A 54 -47.50 49.21 -0.88
N TYR A 55 -48.21 49.55 0.20
CA TYR A 55 -48.41 48.67 1.35
C TYR A 55 -49.10 47.38 0.94
N LEU A 56 -50.19 47.45 0.16
CA LEU A 56 -50.91 46.25 -0.32
C LEU A 56 -50.04 45.37 -1.21
N LEU A 57 -49.20 45.97 -2.07
CA LEU A 57 -48.31 45.24 -2.97
C LEU A 57 -47.12 44.61 -2.23
N LEU A 58 -46.52 45.30 -1.26
CA LEU A 58 -45.33 44.84 -0.54
C LEU A 58 -45.64 43.91 0.63
N ARG A 59 -46.84 43.99 1.24
CA ARG A 59 -47.19 43.19 2.43
C ARG A 59 -46.99 41.69 2.22
N LYS A 60 -47.33 41.17 1.03
CA LYS A 60 -47.18 39.74 0.68
C LYS A 60 -45.73 39.31 0.42
N PRO A 61 -44.97 39.93 -0.51
CA PRO A 61 -43.60 39.52 -0.80
C PRO A 61 -42.64 39.78 0.37
N PHE A 62 -42.84 40.86 1.14
CA PHE A 62 -41.98 41.19 2.27
C PHE A 62 -42.05 40.16 3.39
N ARG A 63 -43.27 39.69 3.72
CA ARG A 63 -43.47 38.61 4.69
C ARG A 63 -42.90 37.27 4.21
N SER A 64 -43.18 36.90 2.96
CA SER A 64 -42.67 35.65 2.38
C SER A 64 -41.14 35.61 2.28
N PHE A 65 -40.49 36.76 2.05
CA PHE A 65 -39.03 36.86 2.03
C PHE A 65 -38.42 36.59 3.42
N TRP A 66 -38.97 37.21 4.46
CA TRP A 66 -38.50 36.99 5.84
C TRP A 66 -38.75 35.57 6.34
N GLU A 67 -39.91 34.99 6.03
CA GLU A 67 -40.21 33.59 6.34
C GLU A 67 -39.24 32.64 5.62
N LYS A 68 -39.00 32.85 4.32
CA LYS A 68 -38.05 32.04 3.55
C LYS A 68 -36.61 32.18 4.06
N ARG A 69 -36.18 33.39 4.42
CA ARG A 69 -34.83 33.61 4.94
C ARG A 69 -34.63 32.97 6.30
N SER A 70 -35.65 33.03 7.16
CA SER A 70 -35.62 32.37 8.47
C SER A 70 -35.56 30.85 8.33
N GLU A 71 -36.35 30.30 7.40
CA GLU A 71 -36.34 28.86 7.11
C GLU A 71 -34.98 28.40 6.56
N GLU A 72 -34.40 29.15 5.61
CA GLU A 72 -33.08 28.86 5.06
C GLU A 72 -31.99 28.87 6.14
N ILE A 73 -32.03 29.83 7.07
CA ILE A 73 -31.07 29.89 8.19
C ILE A 73 -31.25 28.68 9.12
N ARG A 74 -32.49 28.30 9.44
CA ARG A 74 -32.76 27.09 10.24
C ARG A 74 -32.25 25.83 9.56
N GLU A 75 -32.50 25.69 8.26
CA GLU A 75 -32.04 24.55 7.46
C GLU A 75 -30.50 24.50 7.43
N GLN A 76 -29.84 25.66 7.27
CA GLN A 76 -28.38 25.74 7.31
C GLN A 76 -27.79 25.36 8.67
N ILE A 77 -28.41 25.80 9.77
CA ILE A 77 -27.99 25.43 11.13
C ILE A 77 -28.16 23.93 11.33
N PHE A 78 -29.33 23.38 11.03
CA PHE A 78 -29.61 21.95 11.17
C PHE A 78 -28.69 21.09 10.30
N ALA A 79 -28.44 21.50 9.05
CA ALA A 79 -27.49 20.83 8.18
C ALA A 79 -26.05 20.92 8.71
N GLY A 80 -25.68 22.03 9.34
CA GLY A 80 -24.39 22.22 10.00
C GLY A 80 -24.20 21.30 11.20
N GLU A 81 -25.19 21.24 12.09
CA GLU A 81 -25.22 20.34 13.25
C GLU A 81 -25.11 18.87 12.82
N LYS A 82 -25.91 18.45 11.83
CA LYS A 82 -25.83 17.08 11.29
C LYS A 82 -24.47 16.76 10.69
N LYS A 83 -23.82 17.73 10.01
CA LYS A 83 -22.45 17.53 9.49
C LYS A 83 -21.42 17.41 10.61
N LEU A 84 -21.56 18.19 11.67
CA LEU A 84 -20.70 18.09 12.85
C LEU A 84 -20.84 16.74 13.53
N GLU A 85 -22.06 16.27 13.75
CA GLU A 85 -22.33 14.96 14.36
C GLU A 85 -21.73 13.82 13.51
N LEU A 86 -21.92 13.86 12.19
CA LEU A 86 -21.32 12.89 11.28
C LEU A 86 -19.78 12.94 11.28
N ALA A 87 -19.20 14.13 11.38
CA ALA A 87 -17.75 14.29 11.44
C ALA A 87 -17.18 13.77 12.76
N GLN A 88 -17.85 14.05 13.89
CA GLN A 88 -17.50 13.54 15.21
C GLN A 88 -17.59 12.01 15.26
N SER A 89 -18.68 11.43 14.77
CA SER A 89 -18.87 9.98 14.69
C SER A 89 -17.76 9.30 13.88
N LYS A 90 -17.41 9.86 12.72
CA LYS A 90 -16.28 9.34 11.90
C LYS A 90 -14.93 9.48 12.61
N LEU A 91 -14.71 10.58 13.32
CA LEU A 91 -13.47 10.81 14.06
C LEU A 91 -13.33 9.79 15.20
N ASP A 92 -14.42 9.52 15.92
CA ASP A 92 -14.45 8.50 16.98
C ASP A 92 -14.21 7.10 16.42
N GLU A 93 -14.82 6.75 15.27
CA GLU A 93 -14.58 5.48 14.61
C GLU A 93 -13.11 5.31 14.19
N VAL A 94 -12.52 6.35 13.58
CA VAL A 94 -11.10 6.34 13.19
C VAL A 94 -10.19 6.24 14.41
N ASN A 95 -10.48 6.96 15.48
CA ASN A 95 -9.71 6.89 16.72
C ASN A 95 -9.79 5.51 17.38
N ARG A 96 -10.97 4.89 17.40
CA ARG A 96 -11.13 3.50 17.87
C ARG A 96 -10.29 2.54 17.05
N ARG A 97 -10.36 2.62 15.72
CA ARG A 97 -9.53 1.80 14.82
C ARG A 97 -8.04 2.03 15.08
N LYS A 98 -7.61 3.29 15.22
CA LYS A 98 -6.23 3.65 15.50
C LYS A 98 -5.73 3.09 16.83
N SER A 99 -6.56 3.09 17.87
CA SER A 99 -6.18 2.55 19.18
C SER A 99 -5.90 1.04 19.16
N GLY A 100 -6.51 0.28 18.24
CA GLY A 100 -6.24 -1.15 18.08
C GLY A 100 -4.92 -1.44 17.36
N VAL A 101 -4.51 -0.57 16.44
CA VAL A 101 -3.32 -0.78 15.59
C VAL A 101 -2.04 -0.87 16.39
N ASP A 102 -1.85 -0.05 17.44
CA ASP A 102 -0.64 -0.11 18.26
C ASP A 102 -0.52 -1.45 19.02
N ALA A 103 -1.66 -1.98 19.49
CA ALA A 103 -1.72 -3.29 20.14
C ALA A 103 -1.45 -4.43 19.15
N GLU A 104 -2.02 -4.35 17.93
CA GLU A 104 -1.76 -5.31 16.85
C GLU A 104 -0.28 -5.29 16.44
N ILE A 105 0.34 -4.11 16.32
CA ILE A 105 1.78 -3.98 16.03
C ILE A 105 2.61 -4.61 17.15
N ALA A 106 2.28 -4.36 18.41
CA ALA A 106 2.99 -4.95 19.55
C ALA A 106 2.86 -6.48 19.56
N GLN A 107 1.67 -7.02 19.31
CA GLN A 107 1.42 -8.45 19.20
C GLN A 107 2.20 -9.06 18.04
N LEU A 108 2.16 -8.44 16.85
CA LEU A 108 2.87 -8.92 15.67
C LEU A 108 4.39 -8.94 15.90
N ARG A 109 4.95 -7.90 16.51
CA ARG A 109 6.38 -7.86 16.88
C ARG A 109 6.75 -8.99 17.83
N SER A 110 5.92 -9.25 18.83
CA SER A 110 6.14 -10.36 19.78
C SER A 110 6.10 -11.73 19.07
N VAL A 111 5.18 -11.93 18.14
CA VAL A 111 5.07 -13.17 17.37
C VAL A 111 6.30 -13.35 16.49
N ILE A 112 6.65 -12.33 15.70
CA ILE A 112 7.83 -12.34 14.82
C ILE A 112 9.09 -12.65 15.62
N GLN A 113 9.29 -12.00 16.77
CA GLN A 113 10.50 -12.21 17.58
C GLN A 113 10.60 -13.66 18.09
N ARG A 114 9.48 -14.24 18.55
CA ARG A 114 9.41 -15.62 19.02
C ARG A 114 9.68 -16.60 17.88
N GLU A 115 9.01 -16.43 16.75
CA GLU A 115 9.16 -17.30 15.57
C GLU A 115 10.58 -17.20 15.01
N THR A 116 11.12 -16.00 14.86
CA THR A 116 12.49 -15.79 14.35
C THR A 116 13.52 -16.46 15.26
N SER A 117 13.37 -16.37 16.59
CA SER A 117 14.30 -17.05 17.50
C SER A 117 14.28 -18.57 17.35
N GLN A 118 13.09 -19.16 17.23
CA GLN A 118 12.94 -20.62 17.08
C GLN A 118 13.44 -21.10 15.72
N GLU A 119 13.15 -20.36 14.65
CA GLU A 119 13.64 -20.64 13.32
C GLU A 119 15.16 -20.49 13.22
N ALA A 120 15.74 -19.46 13.84
CA ALA A 120 17.18 -19.26 13.88
C ALA A 120 17.89 -20.41 14.59
N GLU A 121 17.40 -20.85 15.74
CA GLU A 121 17.94 -22.01 16.46
C GLU A 121 17.84 -23.29 15.62
N THR A 122 16.69 -23.53 15.00
CA THR A 122 16.46 -24.68 14.13
C THR A 122 17.40 -24.67 12.92
N LEU A 123 17.58 -23.51 12.29
CA LEU A 123 18.47 -23.35 11.15
C LEU A 123 19.92 -23.62 11.53
N ILE A 124 20.37 -23.11 12.69
CA ILE A 124 21.71 -23.37 13.21
C ILE A 124 21.91 -24.87 13.50
N ALA A 125 20.92 -25.53 14.11
CA ALA A 125 20.96 -26.96 14.38
C ALA A 125 21.08 -27.78 13.09
N GLN A 126 20.25 -27.48 12.09
CA GLN A 126 20.30 -28.12 10.77
C GLN A 126 21.63 -27.86 10.06
N ALA A 127 22.17 -26.63 10.13
CA ALA A 127 23.46 -26.30 9.53
C ALA A 127 24.61 -27.09 10.17
N ARG A 128 24.58 -27.27 11.50
CA ARG A 128 25.54 -28.11 12.23
C ARG A 128 25.43 -29.57 11.83
N GLU A 129 24.23 -30.12 11.77
CA GLU A 129 24.00 -31.50 11.34
C GLU A 129 24.50 -31.74 9.91
N ARG A 130 24.14 -30.85 8.97
CA ARG A 130 24.63 -30.92 7.58
C ARG A 130 26.15 -30.85 7.51
N SER A 131 26.76 -29.94 8.28
CA SER A 131 28.22 -29.82 8.33
C SER A 131 28.88 -31.08 8.87
N ALA A 132 28.28 -31.73 9.88
CA ALA A 132 28.78 -32.99 10.43
C ALA A 132 28.69 -34.12 9.38
N ARG A 133 27.53 -34.26 8.71
CA ARG A 133 27.36 -35.24 7.64
C ARG A 133 28.32 -35.04 6.47
N ILE A 134 28.57 -33.79 6.06
CA ILE A 134 29.56 -33.47 5.02
C ILE A 134 30.96 -33.92 5.43
N ARG A 135 31.37 -33.66 6.68
CA ARG A 135 32.67 -34.10 7.20
C ARG A 135 32.78 -35.62 7.23
N GLU A 136 31.75 -36.29 7.69
CA GLU A 136 31.70 -37.75 7.73
C GLU A 136 31.81 -38.34 6.31
N GLN A 137 31.00 -37.86 5.37
CA GLN A 137 31.05 -38.28 3.98
C GLN A 137 32.42 -38.02 3.35
N ALA A 138 33.01 -36.83 3.57
CA ALA A 138 34.35 -36.52 3.09
C ALA A 138 35.41 -37.46 3.68
N SER A 139 35.32 -37.81 4.97
CA SER A 139 36.25 -38.73 5.61
C SER A 139 36.14 -40.17 5.06
N MET A 140 34.92 -40.62 4.78
CA MET A 140 34.67 -41.93 4.15
C MET A 140 35.21 -41.95 2.72
N SER A 141 34.93 -40.91 1.92
CA SER A 141 35.45 -40.79 0.55
C SER A 141 36.97 -40.71 0.53
N LEU A 142 37.61 -39.94 1.42
CA LEU A 142 39.06 -39.88 1.53
C LEU A 142 39.68 -41.24 1.89
N SER A 143 39.05 -41.98 2.81
CA SER A 143 39.53 -43.29 3.22
C SER A 143 39.43 -44.31 2.08
N ALA A 144 38.30 -44.29 1.35
CA ALA A 144 38.10 -45.13 0.17
C ALA A 144 39.10 -44.81 -0.95
N GLU A 145 39.30 -43.51 -1.23
CA GLU A 145 40.27 -43.06 -2.24
C GLU A 145 41.70 -43.41 -1.84
N LYS A 146 42.06 -43.27 -0.56
CA LYS A 146 43.38 -43.68 -0.08
C LYS A 146 43.62 -45.17 -0.30
N GLN A 147 42.64 -46.01 0.02
CA GLN A 147 42.75 -47.46 -0.19
C GLN A 147 42.85 -47.83 -1.68
N SER A 148 42.08 -47.18 -2.56
CA SER A 148 42.16 -47.43 -4.01
C SER A 148 43.51 -47.01 -4.59
N GLN A 149 44.02 -45.85 -4.19
CA GLN A 149 45.33 -45.34 -4.61
C GLN A 149 46.47 -46.22 -4.08
N GLU A 150 46.43 -46.67 -2.82
CA GLU A 150 47.40 -47.62 -2.29
C GLU A 150 47.40 -48.95 -3.04
N ALA A 151 46.22 -49.46 -3.41
CA ALA A 151 46.11 -50.69 -4.19
C ALA A 151 46.69 -50.52 -5.60
N LEU A 152 46.45 -49.37 -6.25
CA LEU A 152 46.99 -49.04 -7.56
C LEU A 152 48.53 -48.97 -7.52
N VAL A 153 49.10 -48.23 -6.56
CA VAL A 153 50.55 -48.11 -6.39
C VAL A 153 51.19 -49.47 -6.12
N ARG A 154 50.58 -50.33 -5.29
CA ARG A 154 51.09 -51.69 -5.04
C ARG A 154 51.10 -52.53 -6.31
N LYS A 155 50.07 -52.42 -7.15
CA LYS A 155 50.00 -53.13 -8.43
C LYS A 155 51.10 -52.66 -9.38
N GLU A 156 51.26 -51.34 -9.56
CA GLU A 156 52.29 -50.77 -10.41
C GLU A 156 53.71 -51.12 -9.93
N LEU A 157 53.93 -51.12 -8.61
CA LEU A 157 55.20 -51.53 -8.03
C LEU A 157 55.48 -53.01 -8.29
N ALA A 158 54.50 -53.89 -8.08
CA ALA A 158 54.66 -55.31 -8.36
C ALA A 158 54.99 -55.56 -9.83
N GLU A 159 54.31 -54.86 -10.74
CA GLU A 159 54.56 -54.94 -12.18
C GLU A 159 55.98 -54.49 -12.55
N LYS A 160 56.42 -53.33 -12.04
CA LYS A 160 57.79 -52.83 -12.23
C LYS A 160 58.86 -53.77 -11.66
N VAL A 161 58.64 -54.33 -10.47
CA VAL A 161 59.59 -55.26 -9.85
C VAL A 161 59.70 -56.54 -10.69
N ILE A 162 58.58 -57.08 -11.18
CA ILE A 162 58.57 -58.25 -12.07
C ILE A 162 59.28 -57.94 -13.39
N GLU A 163 59.01 -56.77 -14.00
CA GLU A 163 59.66 -56.33 -15.24
C GLU A 163 61.17 -56.20 -15.06
N GLN A 164 61.61 -55.59 -13.95
CA GLN A 164 63.02 -55.39 -13.63
C GLN A 164 63.72 -56.71 -13.26
N ALA A 165 63.04 -57.61 -12.54
CA ALA A 165 63.56 -58.95 -12.26
C ALA A 165 63.69 -59.75 -13.57
N LYS A 166 62.71 -59.69 -14.46
CA LYS A 166 62.75 -60.34 -15.78
C LYS A 166 63.90 -59.81 -16.63
N SER A 167 64.11 -58.50 -16.69
CA SER A 167 65.21 -57.92 -17.47
C SER A 167 66.59 -58.30 -16.91
N GLN A 168 66.76 -58.31 -15.58
CA GLN A 168 67.98 -58.79 -14.95
C GLN A 168 68.21 -60.29 -15.18
N LEU A 169 67.16 -61.12 -15.14
CA LEU A 169 67.25 -62.54 -15.42
C LEU A 169 67.75 -62.77 -16.86
N ILE A 170 67.11 -62.11 -17.84
CA ILE A 170 67.50 -62.19 -19.26
C ILE A 170 68.95 -61.73 -19.48
N ALA A 171 69.37 -60.65 -18.81
CA ALA A 171 70.74 -60.14 -18.91
C ALA A 171 71.80 -61.07 -18.28
N GLN A 172 71.41 -61.91 -17.31
CA GLN A 172 72.30 -62.89 -16.65
C GLN A 172 72.22 -64.30 -17.26
N THR A 173 71.37 -64.53 -18.27
CA THR A 173 71.25 -65.84 -18.91
C THR A 173 72.45 -66.12 -19.82
N ASP A 174 73.32 -67.03 -19.39
CA ASP A 174 74.28 -67.75 -20.24
C ASP A 174 73.63 -69.03 -20.81
N GLU A 175 74.12 -69.53 -21.95
CA GLU A 175 73.58 -70.70 -22.69
C GLU A 175 73.47 -71.96 -21.79
N GLY A 176 74.35 -72.07 -20.78
CA GLY A 176 74.35 -73.15 -19.79
C GLY A 176 73.40 -72.98 -18.59
N ALA A 177 72.82 -71.80 -18.36
CA ALA A 177 71.83 -71.56 -17.30
C ALA A 177 70.42 -71.92 -17.79
N ASP A 178 70.11 -71.59 -19.04
CA ASP A 178 68.80 -71.84 -19.67
C ASP A 178 68.47 -73.34 -19.78
N ALA A 179 69.48 -74.17 -20.09
CA ALA A 179 69.34 -75.62 -20.10
C ALA A 179 68.98 -76.21 -18.72
N ARG A 180 69.46 -75.61 -17.61
CA ARG A 180 69.17 -76.07 -16.24
C ARG A 180 67.72 -75.73 -15.85
N TYR A 181 67.26 -74.52 -16.18
CA TYR A 181 65.87 -74.11 -15.90
C TYR A 181 64.86 -74.98 -16.66
N ARG A 182 65.11 -75.30 -17.93
CA ARG A 182 64.27 -76.22 -18.71
C ARG A 182 64.17 -77.60 -18.08
N ASN A 183 65.32 -78.21 -17.75
CA ASN A 183 65.34 -79.56 -17.16
C ASN A 183 64.68 -79.61 -15.77
N ALA A 184 64.84 -78.56 -14.95
CA ALA A 184 64.15 -78.45 -13.67
C ALA A 184 62.61 -78.34 -13.83
N ALA A 185 62.13 -77.56 -14.80
CA ALA A 185 60.71 -77.45 -15.10
C ALA A 185 60.10 -78.80 -15.57
N PHE A 186 60.81 -79.53 -16.44
CA PHE A 186 60.38 -80.87 -16.88
C PHE A 186 60.34 -81.89 -15.73
N SER A 187 61.26 -81.78 -14.77
CA SER A 187 61.26 -82.63 -13.55
C SER A 187 60.05 -82.34 -12.65
N GLN A 188 59.68 -81.07 -12.46
CA GLN A 188 58.53 -80.68 -11.64
C GLN A 188 57.19 -81.06 -12.29
N ILE A 189 57.06 -80.90 -13.61
CA ILE A 189 55.86 -81.36 -14.33
C ILE A 189 55.74 -82.88 -14.27
N GLY A 190 56.87 -83.59 -14.41
CA GLY A 190 56.93 -85.05 -14.28
C GLY A 190 56.60 -85.58 -12.89
N SER A 191 56.74 -84.80 -11.82
CA SER A 191 56.37 -85.20 -10.46
C SER A 191 54.89 -84.94 -10.14
N VAL A 192 54.26 -83.97 -10.80
CA VAL A 192 52.81 -83.70 -10.68
C VAL A 192 51.98 -84.68 -11.50
N LEU A 193 52.48 -85.14 -12.65
CA LEU A 193 51.84 -86.17 -13.50
C LEU A 193 52.03 -87.61 -12.99
N ARG A 194 52.89 -87.83 -11.99
CA ARG A 194 53.18 -89.15 -11.37
C ARG A 194 52.47 -89.33 -10.02
N ARG A 195 51.37 -88.60 -9.81
CA ARG A 195 50.36 -88.83 -8.77
C ARG A 195 49.04 -89.15 -9.43
#